data_AF-A0A2E9FCU1-F1
#
_entry.id   AF-A0A2E9FCU1-F1
#
_cell.length_a   1.000
_cell.length_b   1.000
_cell.length_c   1.000
_cell.angle_alpha   90.00
_cell.angle_beta   90.00
_cell.angle_gamma   90.00
#
_symmetry.space_group_name_H-M   'P 1'
#
loop_
_entity.id
_entity.type
_entity.pdbx_description
1 polymer ?
#
loop_
_entity_poly.entity_id
_entity_poly.type
_entity_poly.pdbx_seq_one_letter_code
_entity_poly.pdbx_strand_id
1 'polypeptide(L)'
;MGPVSDVFAFDGTDTKTGTVSISVNLRYANGAVGTMTLGIGPVLEAMVYIKGLNNQAIQVLETRKLRRYRVPTWSGQGGGYADTPTEEWDLNTAFHSIGRPGYIEEMQHWAKSLLQGVQPEASLEDAYHNMRVLKAISDSIETQTMISLY
;
A
#
# COMPACT_ATOMS: atom_id res chain seq x y z
N MET A 1 -6.18 -1.35 -5.80
CA MET A 1 -7.16 -0.27 -5.51
C MET A 1 -7.35 0.53 -6.79
N GLY A 2 -8.48 1.24 -6.96
CA GLY A 2 -8.75 1.99 -8.20
C GLY A 2 -7.95 3.28 -8.32
N PRO A 3 -8.26 4.14 -9.30
CA PRO A 3 -7.68 5.48 -9.42
C PRO A 3 -7.97 6.37 -8.20
N VAL A 4 -7.01 7.23 -7.82
CA VAL A 4 -7.16 8.23 -6.75
C VAL A 4 -7.92 9.45 -7.27
N SER A 5 -8.92 9.92 -6.51
CA SER A 5 -9.71 11.12 -6.80
C SER A 5 -9.26 12.34 -6.03
N ASP A 6 -8.99 12.19 -4.74
CA ASP A 6 -8.67 13.29 -3.85
C ASP A 6 -7.50 12.91 -2.95
N VAL A 7 -6.64 13.89 -2.67
CA VAL A 7 -5.46 13.75 -1.82
C VAL A 7 -5.47 14.84 -0.76
N PHE A 8 -5.18 14.47 0.48
CA PHE A 8 -4.86 15.41 1.54
C PHE A 8 -3.68 14.91 2.36
N ALA A 9 -2.63 15.73 2.50
CA ALA A 9 -1.38 15.29 3.10
C ALA A 9 -0.80 16.30 4.09
N PHE A 10 -0.07 15.77 5.07
CA PHE A 10 0.76 16.52 6.00
C PHE A 10 2.15 15.91 6.02
N ASP A 11 3.16 16.73 6.25
CA ASP A 11 4.50 16.27 6.56
C ASP A 11 5.00 16.84 7.91
N GLY A 12 6.04 16.21 8.41
CA GLY A 12 6.82 16.66 9.55
C GLY A 12 8.26 16.28 9.33
N THR A 13 9.14 17.28 9.29
CA THR A 13 10.58 17.08 9.12
C THR A 13 11.31 17.51 10.39
N ASP A 14 12.00 16.58 11.05
CA ASP A 14 12.97 16.90 12.09
C ASP A 14 14.32 17.22 11.44
N THR A 15 14.65 18.51 11.40
CA THR A 15 15.88 19.02 10.78
C THR A 15 17.15 18.61 11.52
N LYS A 16 17.08 18.16 12.77
CA LYS A 16 18.26 17.71 13.54
C LYS A 16 18.68 16.29 13.16
N THR A 17 17.70 15.42 12.94
CA THR A 17 17.93 14.01 12.62
C THR A 17 17.79 13.72 11.12
N GLY A 18 17.22 14.67 10.35
CA GLY A 18 16.83 14.45 8.97
C GLY A 18 15.61 13.54 8.81
N THR A 19 14.89 13.24 9.91
CA THR A 19 13.71 12.36 9.90
C THR A 19 12.55 13.07 9.23
N VAL A 20 11.96 12.44 8.22
CA VAL A 20 10.76 12.91 7.52
C VAL A 20 9.62 11.93 7.83
N SER A 21 8.47 12.46 8.18
CA SER A 21 7.20 11.73 8.32
C SER A 21 6.14 12.39 7.45
N ILE A 22 5.44 11.61 6.65
CA ILE A 22 4.36 12.07 5.78
C ILE A 22 3.13 11.23 6.09
N SER A 23 1.99 11.89 6.28
CA SER A 23 0.68 11.26 6.43
C SER A 23 -0.21 11.72 5.28
N VAL A 24 -0.70 10.76 4.49
CA VAL A 24 -1.52 11.01 3.30
C VAL A 24 -2.87 10.33 3.47
N ASN A 25 -3.94 11.06 3.22
CA ASN A 25 -5.30 10.55 3.08
C ASN A 25 -5.65 10.52 1.60
N LEU A 26 -6.20 9.40 1.14
CA LEU A 26 -6.55 9.15 -0.25
C LEU A 26 -8.05 8.81 -0.34
N ARG A 27 -8.75 9.46 -1.26
CA ARG A 27 -10.05 8.99 -1.75
C ARG A 27 -9.86 8.38 -3.13
N TYR A 28 -10.53 7.27 -3.40
CA TYR A 28 -10.49 6.58 -4.67
C TYR A 28 -11.80 6.79 -5.43
N ALA A 29 -11.73 6.77 -6.77
CA ALA A 29 -12.88 6.97 -7.65
C ALA A 29 -14.01 5.94 -7.43
N ASN A 30 -13.67 4.76 -6.92
CA ASN A 30 -14.64 3.70 -6.58
C ASN A 30 -15.28 3.87 -5.18
N GLY A 31 -15.04 5.00 -4.51
CA GLY A 31 -15.55 5.28 -3.16
C GLY A 31 -14.73 4.69 -2.01
N ALA A 32 -13.66 3.93 -2.31
CA ALA A 32 -12.74 3.50 -1.26
C ALA A 32 -12.00 4.70 -0.67
N VAL A 33 -11.54 4.54 0.57
CA VAL A 33 -10.69 5.51 1.27
C VAL A 33 -9.48 4.77 1.84
N GLY A 34 -8.35 5.46 1.91
CA GLY A 34 -7.13 4.89 2.45
C GLY A 34 -6.26 5.95 3.10
N THR A 35 -5.35 5.48 3.95
CA THR A 35 -4.28 6.29 4.50
C THR A 35 -2.95 5.65 4.18
N MET A 36 -1.95 6.49 3.94
CA MET A 36 -0.58 6.08 3.71
C MET A 36 0.31 6.92 4.62
N THR A 37 1.10 6.25 5.44
CA THR A 37 2.12 6.89 6.26
C THR A 37 3.48 6.49 5.70
N LEU A 38 4.31 7.47 5.40
CA LEU A 38 5.70 7.27 5.00
C LEU A 38 6.61 7.93 6.03
N GLY A 39 7.56 7.19 6.56
CA GLY A 39 8.56 7.73 7.49
C GLY A 39 9.93 7.22 7.14
N ILE A 40 10.96 8.07 7.25
CA ILE A 40 12.35 7.62 7.29
C ILE A 40 12.79 7.59 8.75
N GLY A 41 13.20 6.42 9.23
CA GLY A 41 13.57 6.21 10.62
C GLY A 41 14.38 4.92 10.79
N PRO A 42 14.66 4.49 12.03
CA PRO A 42 15.51 3.34 12.29
C PRO A 42 14.92 2.00 11.82
N VAL A 43 13.63 1.97 11.45
CA VAL A 43 12.94 0.76 10.98
C VAL A 43 12.15 1.08 9.72
N LEU A 44 12.36 0.27 8.69
CA LEU A 44 11.61 0.28 7.43
C LEU A 44 10.61 -0.87 7.45
N GLU A 45 9.49 -0.69 8.16
CA GLU A 45 8.38 -1.64 8.11
C GLU A 45 7.40 -1.23 7.01
N ALA A 46 7.07 -2.17 6.13
CA ALA A 46 6.02 -1.99 5.14
C ALA A 46 4.78 -2.74 5.61
N MET A 47 3.64 -2.05 5.76
CA MET A 47 2.37 -2.69 6.06
C MET A 47 1.31 -2.22 5.08
N VAL A 48 0.55 -3.16 4.54
CA VAL A 48 -0.69 -2.89 3.82
C VAL A 48 -1.82 -3.54 4.59
N TYR A 49 -2.86 -2.76 4.92
CA TYR A 49 -4.08 -3.26 5.55
C TYR A 49 -5.27 -2.87 4.68
N ILE A 50 -6.06 -3.86 4.29
CA ILE A 50 -7.26 -3.65 3.48
C ILE A 50 -8.43 -4.25 4.25
N LYS A 51 -9.46 -3.43 4.48
CA LYS A 51 -10.73 -3.84 5.06
C LYS A 51 -11.82 -3.70 4.01
N GLY A 52 -12.52 -4.80 3.77
CA GLY A 52 -13.69 -4.85 2.89
C GLY A 52 -14.99 -4.84 3.68
N LEU A 53 -16.09 -5.01 2.95
CA LEU A 53 -17.41 -5.26 3.52
C LEU A 53 -17.46 -6.63 4.22
N ASN A 54 -18.52 -6.88 5.00
CA ASN A 54 -18.76 -8.15 5.69
C ASN A 54 -17.63 -8.57 6.65
N ASN A 55 -16.96 -7.59 7.28
CA ASN A 55 -15.83 -7.81 8.19
C ASN A 55 -14.65 -8.59 7.59
N GLN A 56 -14.51 -8.58 6.26
CA GLN A 56 -13.32 -9.13 5.63
C GLN A 56 -12.16 -8.16 5.78
N ALA A 57 -10.99 -8.68 6.15
CA ALA A 57 -9.77 -7.91 6.16
C ALA A 57 -8.57 -8.78 5.78
N ILE A 58 -7.60 -8.14 5.14
CA ILE A 58 -6.29 -8.71 4.86
C ILE A 58 -5.21 -7.73 5.31
N GLN A 59 -4.10 -8.27 5.77
CA GLN A 59 -2.92 -7.52 6.18
C GLN A 59 -1.70 -8.16 5.54
N VAL A 60 -0.84 -7.36 4.93
CA VAL A 60 0.49 -7.76 4.47
C VAL A 60 1.51 -7.02 5.33
N LEU A 61 2.40 -7.75 5.97
CA LEU A 61 3.48 -7.22 6.82
C LEU A 61 4.83 -7.53 6.17
N GLU A 62 5.66 -6.50 6.07
CA GLU A 62 7.04 -6.53 5.56
C GLU A 62 7.17 -7.25 4.21
N THR A 63 6.13 -7.18 3.37
CA THR A 63 6.04 -7.89 2.08
C THR A 63 6.18 -9.42 2.15
N ARG A 64 6.18 -10.01 3.35
CA ARG A 64 6.47 -11.44 3.56
C ARG A 64 5.33 -12.18 4.26
N LYS A 65 4.63 -11.52 5.18
CA LYS A 65 3.58 -12.17 5.96
C LYS A 65 2.22 -11.69 5.50
N LEU A 66 1.46 -12.58 4.88
CA LEU A 66 0.05 -12.36 4.57
C LEU A 66 -0.80 -12.89 5.72
N ARG A 67 -1.69 -12.06 6.24
CA ARG A 67 -2.69 -12.43 7.24
C ARG A 67 -4.08 -12.11 6.69
N ARG A 68 -4.96 -13.11 6.71
CA ARG A 68 -6.38 -12.95 6.41
C ARG A 68 -7.19 -13.12 7.68
N TYR A 69 -8.15 -12.22 7.91
CA TYR A 69 -9.10 -12.33 9.01
C TYR A 69 -10.30 -13.17 8.55
N ARG A 70 -10.57 -14.28 9.24
CA ARG A 70 -11.70 -15.16 8.92
C ARG A 70 -13.03 -14.47 9.25
N VAL A 71 -14.09 -14.95 8.60
CA VAL A 71 -15.48 -14.54 8.86
C VAL A 71 -16.25 -15.76 9.38
N PRO A 72 -16.96 -15.67 10.53
CA PRO A 72 -17.09 -14.49 11.38
C PRO A 72 -15.81 -14.20 12.17
N THR A 73 -15.42 -12.92 12.22
CA THR A 73 -14.22 -12.46 12.93
C THR A 73 -14.41 -12.45 14.46
N TRP A 74 -15.67 -12.50 14.92
CA TRP A 74 -16.04 -12.62 16.32
C TRP A 74 -17.33 -13.44 16.46
N SER A 75 -17.33 -14.42 17.36
CA SER A 75 -18.46 -15.34 17.61
C SER A 75 -19.36 -14.91 18.78
N GLY A 76 -19.08 -13.77 19.43
CA GLY A 76 -19.87 -13.26 20.56
C GLY A 76 -19.60 -13.93 21.91
N GLN A 77 -18.75 -14.95 21.97
CA GLN A 77 -18.32 -15.58 23.24
C GLN A 77 -16.97 -15.00 23.70
N GLY A 78 -16.78 -14.90 25.03
CA GLY A 78 -15.55 -14.37 25.64
C GLY A 78 -14.31 -15.18 25.24
N GLY A 79 -13.22 -14.46 24.95
CA GLY A 79 -11.97 -14.97 24.34
C GLY A 79 -11.10 -13.84 23.77
N GLY A 80 -11.69 -12.67 23.53
CA GLY A 80 -10.97 -11.40 23.32
C GLY A 80 -10.23 -11.28 21.98
N TYR A 81 -9.59 -10.12 21.78
CA TYR A 81 -8.80 -9.74 20.60
C TYR A 81 -7.73 -10.79 20.22
N ALA A 82 -7.26 -11.58 21.19
CA ALA A 82 -6.22 -12.60 21.02
C ALA A 82 -6.69 -13.84 20.24
N ASP A 83 -7.98 -14.17 20.28
CA ASP A 83 -8.55 -15.36 19.62
C ASP A 83 -9.13 -15.04 18.24
N THR A 84 -8.79 -13.88 17.67
CA THR A 84 -9.29 -13.48 16.36
C THR A 84 -8.86 -14.52 15.32
N PRO A 85 -9.80 -15.23 14.68
CA PRO A 85 -9.45 -16.34 13.80
C PRO A 85 -8.76 -15.78 12.56
N THR A 86 -7.46 -16.02 12.43
CA THR A 86 -6.64 -15.56 11.32
C THR A 86 -6.04 -16.74 10.56
N GLU A 87 -5.88 -16.57 9.25
CA GLU A 87 -5.09 -17.44 8.39
C GLU A 87 -3.82 -16.68 8.04
N GLU A 88 -2.66 -17.27 8.31
CA GLU A 88 -1.37 -16.63 8.09
C GLU A 88 -0.53 -17.47 7.13
N TRP A 89 0.13 -16.78 6.22
CA TRP A 89 1.14 -17.33 5.33
C TRP A 89 2.41 -16.49 5.50
N ASP A 90 3.51 -17.14 5.87
CA ASP A 90 4.83 -16.51 5.92
C ASP A 90 5.63 -16.95 4.70
N LEU A 91 5.92 -16.00 3.83
CA LEU A 91 6.80 -16.19 2.69
C LEU A 91 8.23 -16.05 3.20
N ASN A 92 9.07 -17.03 2.87
CA ASN A 92 10.51 -16.87 3.09
C ASN A 92 10.99 -15.63 2.32
N THR A 93 11.72 -14.75 2.99
CA THR A 93 12.28 -13.52 2.38
C THR A 93 13.22 -13.82 1.23
N ALA A 94 13.75 -15.05 1.15
CA ALA A 94 14.47 -15.57 0.01
C ALA A 94 13.52 -16.26 -1.00
N PHE A 95 12.76 -15.46 -1.77
CA PHE A 95 12.09 -16.00 -2.95
C PHE A 95 13.14 -16.19 -4.06
N HIS A 96 13.36 -17.41 -4.54
CA HIS A 96 14.45 -17.75 -5.48
C HIS A 96 15.85 -17.30 -5.03
N SER A 97 16.17 -17.38 -3.73
CA SER A 97 17.45 -16.91 -3.16
C SER A 97 17.67 -15.39 -3.26
N ILE A 98 16.63 -14.60 -3.55
CA ILE A 98 16.69 -13.13 -3.62
C ILE A 98 15.90 -12.58 -2.44
N GLY A 99 16.56 -11.76 -1.61
CA GLY A 99 16.03 -11.25 -0.35
C GLY A 99 14.87 -10.25 -0.46
N ARG A 100 14.51 -9.83 -1.68
CA ARG A 100 13.38 -8.93 -1.96
C ARG A 100 12.76 -9.29 -3.31
N PRO A 101 11.52 -9.79 -3.37
CA PRO A 101 10.80 -9.97 -4.63
C PRO A 101 10.59 -8.61 -5.31
N GLY A 102 10.63 -8.57 -6.65
CA GLY A 102 10.30 -7.36 -7.42
C GLY A 102 11.09 -7.26 -8.71
N TYR A 103 12.41 -7.07 -8.62
CA TYR A 103 13.20 -6.71 -9.81
C TYR A 103 13.27 -7.81 -10.87
N ILE A 104 13.45 -9.08 -10.50
CA ILE A 104 13.53 -10.16 -11.50
C ILE A 104 12.14 -10.49 -12.02
N GLU A 105 11.13 -10.53 -11.16
CA GLU A 105 9.75 -10.80 -11.52
C GLU A 105 9.20 -9.74 -12.49
N GLU A 106 9.49 -8.46 -12.24
CA GLU A 106 9.15 -7.35 -13.14
C GLU A 106 9.83 -7.49 -14.51
N MET A 107 11.11 -7.86 -14.55
CA MET A 107 11.84 -8.08 -15.80
C MET A 107 11.29 -9.30 -16.57
N GLN A 108 10.94 -10.38 -15.86
CA GLN A 108 10.30 -11.55 -16.46
C GLN A 108 8.92 -11.21 -17.03
N HIS A 109 8.14 -10.42 -16.30
CA HIS A 109 6.83 -9.93 -16.76
C HIS A 109 6.95 -9.08 -18.01
N TRP A 110 7.90 -8.14 -18.03
CA TRP A 110 8.19 -7.31 -19.18
C TRP A 110 8.59 -8.15 -20.40
N ALA A 111 9.50 -9.11 -20.24
CA ALA A 111 9.91 -10.01 -21.31
C ALA A 111 8.74 -10.85 -21.86
N LYS A 112 7.89 -11.39 -20.97
CA LYS A 112 6.67 -12.12 -21.38
C LYS A 112 5.71 -11.24 -22.17
N SER A 113 5.49 -10.00 -21.72
CA SER A 113 4.60 -9.03 -22.37
C SER A 113 5.07 -8.72 -23.79
N LEU A 114 6.39 -8.54 -23.99
CA LEU A 114 6.99 -8.35 -25.31
C LEU A 114 6.76 -9.54 -26.24
N LEU A 115 7.02 -10.76 -25.76
CA LEU A 115 6.84 -11.98 -26.55
C LEU A 115 5.38 -12.21 -26.97
N GLN A 116 4.44 -11.78 -26.13
CA GLN A 116 3.00 -11.91 -26.36
C GLN A 116 2.41 -10.74 -27.15
N GLY A 117 3.18 -9.66 -27.38
CA GLY A 117 2.69 -8.46 -28.04
C GLY A 117 1.62 -7.72 -27.23
N VAL A 118 1.66 -7.82 -25.90
CA VAL A 118 0.72 -7.18 -24.97
C VAL A 118 1.42 -6.10 -24.15
N GLN A 119 0.65 -5.12 -23.67
CA GLN A 119 1.16 -4.08 -22.79
C GLN A 119 1.49 -4.67 -21.41
N PRO A 120 2.65 -4.35 -20.81
CA PRO A 120 2.93 -4.76 -19.44
C PRO A 120 1.96 -4.09 -18.46
N GLU A 121 1.59 -4.83 -17.42
CA GLU A 121 0.70 -4.34 -16.33
C GLU A 121 1.19 -3.04 -15.68
N ALA A 122 2.51 -2.86 -15.52
CA ALA A 122 3.09 -1.60 -15.09
C ALA A 122 3.45 -0.75 -16.32
N SER A 123 2.50 0.05 -16.78
CA SER A 123 2.65 0.81 -18.01
C SER A 123 3.09 2.26 -17.81
N LEU A 124 3.37 2.96 -18.91
CA LEU A 124 3.65 4.41 -18.88
C LEU A 124 2.44 5.23 -18.42
N GLU A 125 1.23 4.79 -18.73
CA GLU A 125 0.00 5.46 -18.28
C GLU A 125 -0.16 5.33 -16.76
N ASP A 126 0.13 4.15 -16.20
CA ASP A 126 0.15 3.95 -14.75
C ASP A 126 1.20 4.82 -14.07
N ALA A 127 2.40 4.92 -14.67
CA ALA A 127 3.45 5.80 -14.17
C ALA A 127 3.01 7.28 -14.19
N TYR A 128 2.35 7.73 -15.26
CA TYR A 128 1.79 9.07 -15.35
C TYR A 128 0.77 9.34 -14.25
N HIS A 129 -0.19 8.44 -14.02
CA HIS A 129 -1.17 8.57 -12.95
C HIS A 129 -0.52 8.61 -11.57
N ASN A 130 0.47 7.76 -11.31
CA ASN A 130 1.22 7.78 -10.06
C ASN A 130 1.95 9.11 -9.85
N MET A 131 2.59 9.66 -10.89
CA MET A 131 3.25 10.96 -10.82
C MET A 131 2.28 12.10 -10.51
N ARG A 132 1.05 12.05 -11.03
CA ARG A 132 0.00 13.02 -10.67
C ARG A 132 -0.37 12.95 -9.20
N VAL A 133 -0.49 11.74 -8.64
CA VAL A 133 -0.75 11.55 -7.20
C VAL A 133 0.40 12.10 -6.37
N LEU A 134 1.65 11.81 -6.73
CA LEU A 134 2.84 12.34 -6.03
C LEU A 134 2.89 13.87 -6.05
N LYS A 135 2.59 14.47 -7.20
CA LYS A 135 2.47 15.93 -7.29
C LYS A 135 1.35 16.46 -6.39
N ALA A 136 0.18 15.84 -6.39
CA ALA A 136 -0.93 16.25 -5.53
C ALA A 136 -0.62 16.12 -4.03
N ILE A 137 0.19 15.13 -3.62
CA ILE A 137 0.71 15.04 -2.25
C ILE A 137 1.57 16.27 -1.93
N SER A 138 2.52 16.62 -2.80
CA SER A 138 3.38 17.80 -2.63
C SER A 138 2.55 19.09 -2.55
N ASP A 139 1.64 19.29 -3.51
CA ASP A 139 0.78 20.47 -3.57
C ASP A 139 -0.13 20.56 -2.33
N SER A 140 -0.62 19.43 -1.83
CA SER A 140 -1.44 19.37 -0.61
C SER A 140 -0.66 19.76 0.64
N ILE A 141 0.59 19.31 0.76
CA ILE A 141 1.49 19.69 1.87
C ILE A 141 1.76 21.19 1.85
N GLU A 142 2.09 21.75 0.69
CA GLU A 142 2.41 23.17 0.53
C GLU A 142 1.21 24.08 0.79
N THR A 143 0.04 23.71 0.29
CA THR A 143 -1.16 24.55 0.37
C THR A 143 -2.00 24.28 1.61
N GLN A 144 -1.78 23.16 2.30
CA GLN A 144 -2.61 22.65 3.39
C GLN A 144 -4.09 22.50 2.97
N THR A 145 -4.32 22.15 1.71
CA THR A 145 -5.66 21.94 1.15
C THR A 145 -5.78 20.58 0.49
N MET A 146 -7.03 20.13 0.32
CA MET A 146 -7.33 18.92 -0.45
C MET A 146 -7.16 19.20 -1.93
N ILE A 147 -6.46 18.30 -2.64
CA ILE A 147 -6.22 18.40 -4.08
C ILE A 147 -7.09 17.38 -4.82
N SER A 148 -7.93 17.84 -5.74
CA SER A 148 -8.69 16.99 -6.67
C SER A 148 -7.82 16.60 -7.87
N LEU A 149 -7.91 15.33 -8.28
CA LEU A 149 -7.29 14.80 -9.49
C LEU A 149 -8.27 14.71 -10.68
N TYR A 150 -9.53 15.11 -10.48
CA TYR A 150 -10.57 15.20 -11.49
C TYR A 150 -11.12 16.63 -11.61
#